data_AF-A0A6J2VT54-F1
#
_entry.id   AF-A0A6J2VT54-F1
#
_cell.length_a   1.000
_cell.length_b   1.000
_cell.length_c   1.000
_cell.angle_alpha   90.00
_cell.angle_beta   90.00
_cell.angle_gamma   90.00
#
_symmetry.space_group_name_H-M   'P 1'
#
loop_
_entity.id
_entity.type
_entity.pdbx_description
1 polymer ?
#
loop_
_entity_poly.entity_id
_entity_poly.type
_entity_poly.pdbx_seq_one_letter_code
_entity_poly.pdbx_strand_id
1 'polypeptide(L)'
;MPTVPGYDGFGGEGSGIPPPYEETYQEEGQARSRHWEIPAITEELAQEVFIEYASRKCCYSVKPAKEMVFTDLQSLNTYRYCLETFTESRSTEWATEPYNGQVVNAYNGVAPGPWDMAVPVPPLFQDCKKEIRIPHTSSVKGCHSCLCLGRSACNRCITSGRSQCGLCNGSGRNFSNEQCLTCGGTGRVVCSLCGGMGSRVCSTCQGKGQLLCFLKLKIKWKNNIRVTVVDKHSGFPIDHLEKVTGENLFTDMNQLVNPVVSFPDNAVNAASEAAVREHQAQFSTTCRILQQRQTIELIPVTRVHYSWKEKTHIYFVYGAEHKVYTKDYPVKCCCCSIL
;
A
#
# COMPACT_ATOMS: atom_id res chain seq x y z
N MET A 1 21.26 -22.93 7.90
CA MET A 1 20.26 -23.10 8.99
C MET A 1 19.78 -24.56 8.97
N PRO A 2 19.09 -25.10 10.01
CA PRO A 2 18.64 -26.48 9.97
C PRO A 2 17.50 -26.60 8.94
N THR A 3 17.41 -27.75 8.30
CA THR A 3 16.26 -28.15 7.48
C THR A 3 15.06 -28.35 8.40
N VAL A 4 13.91 -27.76 8.07
CA VAL A 4 12.66 -27.93 8.85
C VAL A 4 11.64 -28.55 7.90
N PRO A 5 11.19 -29.79 8.15
CA PRO A 5 10.24 -30.48 7.27
C PRO A 5 9.01 -29.60 6.98
N GLY A 6 8.61 -29.53 5.71
CA GLY A 6 7.51 -28.67 5.25
C GLY A 6 7.89 -27.22 4.97
N TYR A 7 9.14 -26.84 5.24
CA TYR A 7 9.72 -25.53 4.91
C TYR A 7 10.89 -25.64 3.91
N ASP A 8 11.12 -26.83 3.39
CA ASP A 8 12.20 -27.16 2.46
C ASP A 8 11.87 -26.60 1.07
N GLY A 9 12.74 -25.73 0.54
CA GLY A 9 12.56 -25.08 -0.76
C GLY A 9 12.07 -23.62 -0.70
N PHE A 10 11.59 -23.14 0.45
CA PHE A 10 11.18 -21.74 0.65
C PHE A 10 12.30 -20.85 1.23
N GLY A 11 13.55 -21.31 1.15
CA GLY A 11 14.72 -20.70 1.78
C GLY A 11 15.28 -19.45 1.09
N GLY A 12 14.63 -18.94 0.05
CA GLY A 12 14.96 -17.64 -0.56
C GLY A 12 14.13 -16.54 0.10
N GLU A 13 14.78 -15.47 0.57
CA GLU A 13 14.07 -14.29 1.09
C GLU A 13 12.99 -13.84 0.09
N GLY A 14 11.72 -13.93 0.49
CA GLY A 14 10.60 -13.36 -0.26
C GLY A 14 9.96 -14.26 -1.33
N SER A 15 10.30 -15.55 -1.45
CA SER A 15 9.53 -16.46 -2.31
C SER A 15 8.15 -16.72 -1.69
N GLY A 16 7.08 -16.28 -2.34
CA GLY A 16 5.71 -16.53 -1.90
C GLY A 16 5.40 -18.03 -1.87
N ILE A 17 4.63 -18.45 -0.86
CA ILE A 17 4.21 -19.84 -0.69
C ILE A 17 2.83 -19.98 -1.36
N PRO A 18 2.69 -20.80 -2.42
CA PRO A 18 1.41 -20.94 -3.10
C PRO A 18 0.37 -21.54 -2.14
N PRO A 19 -0.88 -21.06 -2.17
CA PRO A 19 -1.97 -21.66 -1.40
C PRO A 19 -2.29 -23.07 -1.90
N PRO A 20 -2.88 -23.93 -1.04
CA PRO A 20 -3.49 -25.17 -1.50
C PRO A 20 -4.64 -24.85 -2.47
N TYR A 21 -4.87 -25.74 -3.43
CA TYR A 21 -6.02 -25.66 -4.31
C TYR A 21 -7.30 -25.86 -3.48
N GLU A 22 -8.23 -24.92 -3.58
CA GLU A 22 -9.56 -25.00 -2.98
C GLU A 22 -10.60 -25.03 -4.11
N GLU A 23 -11.44 -26.06 -4.14
CA GLU A 23 -12.58 -26.11 -5.05
C GLU A 23 -13.61 -25.07 -4.60
N THR A 24 -13.71 -23.98 -5.35
CA THR A 24 -14.72 -22.94 -5.13
C THR A 24 -15.97 -23.26 -5.91
N TYR A 25 -17.09 -23.44 -5.20
CA TYR A 25 -18.41 -23.50 -5.80
C TYR A 25 -18.92 -22.08 -6.05
N GLN A 26 -19.23 -21.77 -7.31
CA GLN A 26 -19.91 -20.53 -7.67
C GLN A 26 -21.42 -20.74 -7.50
N GLU A 27 -22.04 -20.02 -6.57
CA GLU A 27 -23.50 -19.90 -6.58
C GLU A 27 -23.92 -18.94 -7.71
N GLU A 28 -24.89 -19.35 -8.53
CA GLU A 28 -25.49 -18.50 -9.56
C GLU A 28 -26.28 -17.37 -8.90
N GLY A 29 -25.66 -16.21 -8.76
CA GLY A 29 -26.33 -14.99 -8.32
C GLY A 29 -27.33 -14.53 -9.38
N GLN A 30 -28.62 -14.54 -9.02
CA GLN A 30 -29.66 -13.95 -9.87
C GLN A 30 -29.53 -12.43 -9.89
N ALA A 31 -29.16 -11.87 -11.06
CA ALA A 31 -29.24 -10.45 -11.30
C ALA A 31 -30.71 -10.02 -11.31
N ARG A 32 -31.19 -9.45 -10.20
CA ARG A 32 -32.49 -8.78 -10.17
C ARG A 32 -32.40 -7.53 -11.04
N SER A 33 -33.03 -7.57 -12.21
CA SER A 33 -33.29 -6.38 -13.03
C SER A 33 -34.09 -5.38 -12.20
N ARG A 34 -33.40 -4.35 -11.71
CA ARG A 34 -34.04 -3.19 -11.09
C ARG A 34 -34.15 -2.12 -12.18
N HIS A 35 -35.35 -1.56 -12.33
CA HIS A 35 -35.51 -0.36 -13.13
C HIS A 35 -34.75 0.77 -12.43
N TRP A 36 -33.77 1.34 -13.12
CA TRP A 36 -32.97 2.45 -12.63
C TRP A 36 -33.42 3.72 -13.35
N GLU A 37 -33.89 4.71 -12.58
CA GLU A 37 -34.12 6.05 -13.13
C GLU A 37 -32.77 6.76 -13.22
N ILE A 38 -32.46 7.28 -14.41
CA ILE A 38 -31.21 8.00 -14.65
C ILE A 38 -31.42 9.45 -14.18
N PRO A 39 -30.79 9.91 -13.08
CA PRO A 39 -30.94 11.29 -12.62
C PRO A 39 -30.50 12.29 -13.68
N ALA A 40 -31.36 13.26 -13.93
CA ALA A 40 -31.08 14.45 -14.72
C ALA A 40 -31.10 15.66 -13.78
N ILE A 41 -30.13 16.56 -13.93
CA ILE A 41 -30.12 17.82 -13.19
C ILE A 41 -31.07 18.82 -13.84
N THR A 42 -31.63 19.73 -13.05
CA THR A 42 -32.47 20.81 -13.56
C THR A 42 -31.62 21.98 -14.05
N GLU A 43 -32.21 22.87 -14.84
CA GLU A 43 -31.55 24.11 -15.29
C GLU A 43 -31.15 24.99 -14.11
N GLU A 44 -31.97 25.06 -13.06
CA GLU A 44 -31.69 25.87 -11.87
C GLU A 44 -30.44 25.38 -11.15
N LEU A 45 -30.32 24.06 -10.93
CA LEU A 45 -29.14 23.46 -10.32
C LEU A 45 -27.91 23.67 -11.19
N ALA A 46 -28.04 23.45 -12.51
CA ALA A 46 -26.95 23.65 -13.46
C ALA A 46 -26.44 25.11 -13.44
N GLN A 47 -27.33 26.09 -13.29
CA GLN A 47 -26.98 27.50 -13.19
C GLN A 47 -26.31 27.82 -11.85
N GLU A 48 -26.86 27.34 -10.74
CA GLU A 48 -26.35 27.61 -9.40
C GLU A 48 -24.88 27.17 -9.25
N VAL A 49 -24.57 25.93 -9.63
CA VAL A 49 -23.20 25.39 -9.53
C VAL A 49 -22.24 26.11 -10.48
N PHE A 50 -22.73 26.62 -11.62
CA PHE A 50 -21.89 27.37 -12.55
C PHE A 50 -21.56 28.78 -12.02
N ILE A 51 -22.51 29.41 -11.32
CA ILE A 51 -22.29 30.68 -10.62
C ILE A 51 -21.25 30.50 -9.51
N GLU A 52 -21.37 29.43 -8.70
CA GLU A 52 -20.41 29.11 -7.65
C GLU A 52 -19.02 28.81 -8.21
N TYR A 53 -18.95 28.07 -9.32
CA TYR A 53 -17.69 27.81 -10.01
C TYR A 53 -17.02 29.11 -10.47
N ALA A 54 -17.76 30.03 -11.09
CA ALA A 54 -17.23 31.30 -11.56
C ALA A 54 -16.78 32.20 -10.39
N SER A 55 -17.53 32.24 -9.28
CA SER A 55 -17.19 33.07 -8.12
C SER A 55 -15.91 32.63 -7.41
N ARG A 56 -15.58 31.33 -7.45
CA ARG A 56 -14.34 30.76 -6.90
C ARG A 56 -13.09 31.07 -7.74
N LYS A 57 -13.25 31.54 -8.98
CA LYS A 57 -12.14 31.85 -9.88
C LYS A 57 -11.87 33.36 -9.85
N CYS A 58 -10.72 33.74 -9.29
CA CYS A 58 -10.30 35.14 -9.09
C CYS A 58 -10.46 36.05 -10.32
N CYS A 59 -10.31 35.50 -11.52
CA CYS A 59 -10.37 36.25 -12.77
C CYS A 59 -11.65 36.03 -13.58
N TYR A 60 -12.68 35.35 -13.06
CA TYR A 60 -13.91 35.12 -13.82
C TYR A 60 -14.97 36.14 -13.42
N SER A 61 -15.60 36.77 -14.42
CA SER A 61 -16.83 37.52 -14.17
C SER A 61 -17.95 36.53 -13.92
N VAL A 62 -18.84 36.78 -12.96
CA VAL A 62 -20.01 35.91 -12.71
C VAL A 62 -21.15 36.16 -13.71
N LYS A 63 -21.09 37.26 -14.49
CA LYS A 63 -22.15 37.67 -15.43
C LYS A 63 -22.52 36.58 -16.45
N PRO A 64 -21.56 35.91 -17.13
CA PRO A 64 -21.91 34.83 -18.06
C PRO A 64 -22.70 33.70 -17.40
N ALA A 65 -22.41 33.34 -16.15
CA ALA A 65 -23.15 32.28 -15.46
C ALA A 65 -24.56 32.72 -15.00
N LYS A 66 -24.75 34.00 -14.66
CA LYS A 66 -26.06 34.53 -14.22
C LYS A 66 -27.00 34.89 -15.36
N GLU A 67 -26.47 35.40 -16.45
CA GLU A 67 -27.24 35.97 -17.56
C GLU A 67 -27.27 35.04 -18.79
N MET A 68 -26.72 33.83 -18.69
CA MET A 68 -26.79 32.85 -19.77
C MET A 68 -28.22 32.40 -20.04
N VAL A 69 -28.47 32.05 -21.30
CA VAL A 69 -29.70 31.40 -21.73
C VAL A 69 -29.36 29.97 -22.10
N PHE A 70 -29.96 29.01 -21.41
CA PHE A 70 -29.83 27.59 -21.74
C PHE A 70 -30.37 27.31 -23.13
N THR A 71 -29.62 26.55 -23.91
CA THR A 71 -30.05 26.10 -25.24
C THR A 71 -30.33 24.61 -25.26
N ASP A 72 -29.58 23.83 -24.48
CA ASP A 72 -29.77 22.37 -24.40
C ASP A 72 -29.06 21.79 -23.16
N LEU A 73 -29.68 20.82 -22.49
CA LEU A 73 -29.12 20.07 -21.36
C LEU A 73 -29.11 18.58 -21.71
N GLN A 74 -27.92 18.03 -21.89
CA GLN A 74 -27.76 16.64 -22.29
C GLN A 74 -27.20 15.80 -21.15
N SER A 75 -28.00 14.85 -20.66
CA SER A 75 -27.56 13.84 -19.70
C SER A 75 -26.67 12.81 -20.38
N LEU A 76 -25.38 12.89 -20.13
CA LEU A 76 -24.32 12.01 -20.64
C LEU A 76 -23.72 11.14 -19.53
N ASN A 77 -24.61 10.69 -18.62
CA ASN A 77 -24.23 9.92 -17.45
C ASN A 77 -23.40 8.69 -17.84
N THR A 78 -22.42 8.38 -17.00
CA THR A 78 -21.50 7.26 -17.23
C THR A 78 -21.42 6.36 -16.01
N TYR A 79 -20.72 5.24 -16.14
CA TYR A 79 -20.61 4.22 -15.11
C TYR A 79 -19.16 3.99 -14.73
N ARG A 80 -18.94 3.71 -13.45
CA ARG A 80 -17.68 3.22 -12.92
C ARG A 80 -17.90 1.83 -12.37
N TYR A 81 -17.21 0.87 -12.97
CA TYR A 81 -17.10 -0.47 -12.44
C TYR A 81 -15.87 -0.56 -11.52
N CYS A 82 -16.04 -1.21 -10.37
CA CYS A 82 -14.95 -1.51 -9.46
C CYS A 82 -14.99 -2.99 -9.08
N LEU A 83 -13.84 -3.66 -9.14
CA LEU A 83 -13.61 -4.99 -8.57
C LEU A 83 -12.54 -4.89 -7.49
N GLU A 84 -12.92 -5.21 -6.26
CA GLU A 84 -12.03 -5.38 -5.13
C GLU A 84 -11.80 -6.87 -4.89
N THR A 85 -10.54 -7.29 -4.85
CA THR A 85 -10.16 -8.69 -4.59
C THR A 85 -9.24 -8.73 -3.39
N PHE A 86 -9.78 -9.22 -2.28
CA PHE A 86 -9.11 -9.34 -1.02
C PHE A 86 -8.34 -10.66 -0.97
N THR A 87 -7.02 -10.55 -0.92
CA THR A 87 -6.09 -11.68 -1.04
C THR A 87 -5.26 -11.85 0.21
N GLU A 88 -4.90 -13.10 0.51
CA GLU A 88 -3.89 -13.46 1.49
C GLU A 88 -2.69 -14.12 0.81
N SER A 89 -1.49 -13.68 1.18
CA SER A 89 -0.23 -14.28 0.76
C SER A 89 0.63 -14.60 1.98
N ARG A 90 1.36 -15.71 1.91
CA ARG A 90 2.23 -16.19 2.99
C ARG A 90 3.65 -16.37 2.48
N SER A 91 4.61 -16.05 3.32
CA SER A 91 6.05 -16.29 3.10
C SER A 91 6.74 -16.56 4.43
N THR A 92 7.94 -17.12 4.40
CA THR A 92 8.68 -17.49 5.62
C THR A 92 10.05 -16.84 5.66
N GLU A 93 10.54 -16.60 6.86
CA GLU A 93 11.87 -16.01 7.07
C GLU A 93 12.48 -16.53 8.38
N TRP A 94 13.79 -16.81 8.36
CA TRP A 94 14.53 -17.08 9.59
C TRP A 94 14.77 -15.80 10.39
N ALA A 95 14.45 -15.84 11.67
CA ALA A 95 14.73 -14.77 12.60
C ALA A 95 15.62 -15.24 13.76
N THR A 96 16.33 -14.29 14.36
CA THR A 96 17.15 -14.53 15.55
C THR A 96 16.95 -13.44 16.58
N GLU A 97 16.96 -13.80 17.86
CA GLU A 97 16.96 -12.87 19.00
C GLU A 97 17.93 -13.35 20.10
N PRO A 98 18.41 -12.46 20.99
CA PRO A 98 19.21 -12.87 22.14
C PRO A 98 18.48 -13.93 22.99
N TYR A 99 19.21 -14.99 23.39
CA TYR A 99 18.64 -16.03 24.24
C TYR A 99 18.71 -15.63 25.72
N ASN A 100 17.54 -15.45 26.33
CA ASN A 100 17.29 -15.05 27.71
C ASN A 100 16.42 -16.10 28.46
N GLY A 101 16.44 -17.36 28.03
CA GLY A 101 15.61 -18.42 28.63
C GLY A 101 14.23 -18.56 28.01
N GLN A 102 14.01 -18.03 26.80
CA GLN A 102 12.80 -18.31 26.03
C GLN A 102 12.62 -19.82 25.81
N VAL A 103 11.38 -20.24 25.52
CA VAL A 103 11.06 -21.64 25.25
C VAL A 103 11.78 -22.14 23.99
N VAL A 104 12.47 -23.27 24.13
CA VAL A 104 13.08 -24.02 23.03
C VAL A 104 12.17 -25.20 22.74
N ASN A 105 11.54 -25.22 21.57
CA ASN A 105 10.48 -26.18 21.25
C ASN A 105 10.69 -26.93 19.94
N ALA A 106 11.83 -26.76 19.27
CA ALA A 106 12.14 -27.44 18.00
C ALA A 106 12.03 -28.98 18.07
N TYR A 107 12.16 -29.56 19.27
CA TYR A 107 12.08 -31.02 19.49
C TYR A 107 10.77 -31.47 20.12
N ASN A 108 9.84 -30.54 20.41
CA ASN A 108 8.63 -30.81 21.18
C ASN A 108 7.41 -31.10 20.29
N GLY A 109 7.60 -31.33 18.99
CA GLY A 109 6.52 -31.56 18.03
C GLY A 109 6.96 -31.30 16.60
N VAL A 110 6.02 -31.48 15.67
CA VAL A 110 6.21 -31.19 14.24
C VAL A 110 5.73 -29.76 13.99
N ALA A 111 6.53 -28.97 13.25
CA ALA A 111 6.11 -27.64 12.83
C ALA A 111 4.92 -27.77 11.86
N PRO A 112 3.83 -27.00 12.06
CA PRO A 112 2.69 -27.01 11.13
C PRO A 112 3.10 -26.42 9.78
N GLY A 113 2.40 -26.78 8.70
CA GLY A 113 2.62 -26.18 7.39
C GLY A 113 2.25 -24.68 7.37
N PRO A 114 2.81 -23.89 6.43
CA PRO A 114 2.54 -22.45 6.34
C PRO A 114 1.06 -22.09 6.25
N TRP A 115 0.24 -22.90 5.57
CA TRP A 115 -1.21 -22.68 5.40
C TRP A 115 -2.08 -23.36 6.46
N ASP A 116 -1.54 -24.30 7.24
CA ASP A 116 -2.22 -24.95 8.37
C ASP A 116 -2.25 -24.05 9.62
N MET A 117 -1.40 -23.01 9.64
CA MET A 117 -1.40 -21.99 10.68
C MET A 117 -2.71 -21.19 10.64
N ALA A 118 -3.60 -21.43 11.60
CA ALA A 118 -4.83 -20.67 11.75
C ALA A 118 -4.52 -19.25 12.24
N VAL A 119 -4.81 -18.25 11.40
CA VAL A 119 -4.59 -16.83 11.73
C VAL A 119 -5.88 -16.07 11.44
N PRO A 120 -6.41 -15.28 12.40
CA PRO A 120 -7.61 -14.50 12.18
C PRO A 120 -7.44 -13.53 11.02
N VAL A 121 -8.39 -13.56 10.08
CA VAL A 121 -8.46 -12.64 8.95
C VAL A 121 -8.83 -11.24 9.49
N PRO A 122 -8.10 -10.18 9.11
CA PRO A 122 -8.42 -8.80 9.49
C PRO A 122 -9.73 -8.33 8.82
N PRO A 123 -10.25 -7.13 9.15
CA PRO A 123 -11.40 -6.57 8.44
C PRO A 123 -11.22 -6.63 6.91
N LEU A 124 -12.25 -7.12 6.21
CA LEU A 124 -12.19 -7.32 4.76
C LEU A 124 -11.91 -6.01 4.02
N PHE A 125 -11.22 -6.13 2.88
CA PHE A 125 -10.90 -5.01 1.98
C PHE A 125 -9.96 -3.95 2.58
N GLN A 126 -9.18 -4.31 3.60
CA GLN A 126 -8.15 -3.45 4.20
C GLN A 126 -6.78 -4.11 4.17
N ASP A 127 -5.77 -3.38 3.70
CA ASP A 127 -4.39 -3.86 3.67
C ASP A 127 -3.86 -4.08 5.10
N CYS A 128 -3.27 -5.26 5.33
CA CYS A 128 -2.75 -5.63 6.64
C CYS A 128 -1.55 -6.58 6.50
N LYS A 129 -0.66 -6.57 7.49
CA LYS A 129 0.47 -7.49 7.58
C LYS A 129 0.60 -8.01 8.99
N LYS A 130 0.99 -9.27 9.12
CA LYS A 130 1.24 -9.90 10.42
C LYS A 130 2.43 -10.85 10.33
N GLU A 131 3.27 -10.82 11.36
CA GLU A 131 4.35 -11.77 11.55
C GLU A 131 4.09 -12.61 12.78
N ILE A 132 4.20 -13.93 12.66
CA ILE A 132 4.07 -14.84 13.79
C ILE A 132 5.21 -15.85 13.80
N ARG A 133 5.65 -16.23 14.99
CA ARG A 133 6.64 -17.30 15.16
C ARG A 133 5.98 -18.64 14.89
N ILE A 134 6.63 -19.49 14.10
CA ILE A 134 6.13 -20.82 13.77
C ILE A 134 6.41 -21.76 14.95
N PRO A 135 5.38 -22.43 15.52
CA PRO A 135 5.56 -23.41 16.58
C PRO A 135 6.57 -24.50 16.21
N HIS A 136 7.25 -25.05 17.21
CA HIS A 136 8.21 -26.15 17.02
C HIS A 136 9.38 -25.84 16.06
N THR A 137 9.77 -24.57 15.92
CA THR A 137 10.95 -24.18 15.13
C THR A 137 12.03 -23.47 15.96
N SER A 138 11.77 -23.21 17.24
CA SER A 138 12.68 -22.45 18.09
C SER A 138 13.82 -23.32 18.60
N SER A 139 15.05 -22.97 18.22
CA SER A 139 16.30 -23.65 18.60
C SER A 139 17.33 -22.65 19.11
N VAL A 140 18.19 -23.06 20.04
CA VAL A 140 19.30 -22.23 20.51
C VAL A 140 20.53 -22.51 19.66
N LYS A 141 21.19 -21.44 19.24
CA LYS A 141 22.44 -21.50 18.48
C LYS A 141 23.49 -20.59 19.08
N GLY A 142 24.73 -20.93 18.80
CA GLY A 142 25.86 -20.03 19.06
C GLY A 142 25.69 -18.70 18.33
N CYS A 143 25.98 -17.60 19.01
CA CYS A 143 26.00 -16.29 18.37
C CYS A 143 27.15 -16.22 17.36
N HIS A 144 26.80 -16.11 16.08
CA HIS A 144 27.76 -16.01 14.98
C HIS A 144 28.63 -14.75 15.07
N SER A 145 28.08 -13.63 15.53
CA SER A 145 28.81 -12.35 15.58
C SER A 145 29.93 -12.30 16.62
N CYS A 146 29.89 -13.16 17.64
CA CYS A 146 30.91 -13.23 18.67
C CYS A 146 31.48 -14.64 18.88
N LEU A 147 31.21 -15.57 17.95
CA LEU A 147 31.64 -16.97 18.05
C LEU A 147 31.37 -17.59 19.43
N CYS A 148 30.15 -17.39 19.93
CA CYS A 148 29.70 -17.84 21.26
C CYS A 148 30.34 -17.18 22.49
N LEU A 149 31.24 -16.20 22.32
CA LEU A 149 31.98 -15.59 23.44
C LEU A 149 31.17 -14.58 24.27
N GLY A 150 30.02 -14.11 23.76
CA GLY A 150 29.26 -13.00 24.34
C GLY A 150 29.94 -11.63 24.21
N ARG A 151 31.18 -11.58 23.75
CA ARG A 151 31.99 -10.37 23.59
C ARG A 151 32.70 -10.37 22.25
N SER A 152 32.88 -9.18 21.71
CA SER A 152 33.61 -8.96 20.46
C SER A 152 34.87 -8.13 20.75
N ALA A 153 35.95 -8.44 20.03
CA ALA A 153 37.18 -7.67 20.14
C ALA A 153 36.92 -6.18 19.87
N CYS A 154 37.51 -5.31 20.69
CA CYS A 154 37.43 -3.88 20.45
C CYS A 154 38.28 -3.53 19.23
N ASN A 155 37.63 -3.13 18.13
CA ASN A 155 38.31 -2.75 16.89
C ASN A 155 39.23 -1.54 17.04
N ARG A 156 38.92 -0.60 17.95
CA ARG A 156 39.75 0.60 18.19
C ARG A 156 41.11 0.29 18.81
N CYS A 157 41.17 -0.68 19.71
CA CYS A 157 42.41 -1.01 20.45
C CYS A 157 42.99 -2.38 20.11
N ILE A 158 42.31 -3.14 19.23
CA ILE A 158 42.69 -4.48 18.80
C ILE A 158 43.04 -5.33 20.03
N THR A 159 42.04 -5.57 20.87
CA THR A 159 42.12 -6.34 22.13
C THR A 159 43.07 -5.83 23.22
N SER A 160 43.88 -4.81 22.98
CA SER A 160 44.87 -4.34 23.96
C SER A 160 44.30 -3.53 25.13
N GLY A 161 43.06 -3.05 25.03
CA GLY A 161 42.45 -2.15 26.01
C GLY A 161 43.02 -0.73 26.00
N ARG A 162 44.07 -0.46 25.21
CA ARG A 162 44.71 0.86 25.13
C ARG A 162 44.78 1.34 23.68
N SER A 163 44.51 2.61 23.45
CA SER A 163 44.67 3.24 22.14
C SER A 163 45.87 4.19 22.14
N GLN A 164 46.42 4.46 20.97
CA GLN A 164 47.46 5.48 20.80
C GLN A 164 46.94 6.82 21.35
N CYS A 165 47.77 7.52 22.11
CA CYS A 165 47.42 8.84 22.60
C CYS A 165 47.43 9.81 21.42
N GLY A 166 46.27 10.42 21.12
CA GLY A 166 46.14 11.37 20.02
C GLY A 166 46.87 12.70 20.24
N LEU A 167 47.18 13.07 21.50
CA LEU A 167 47.87 14.33 21.80
C LEU A 167 49.39 14.25 21.57
N CYS A 168 50.00 13.08 21.76
CA CYS A 168 51.43 12.87 21.51
C CYS A 168 51.72 11.93 20.32
N ASN A 169 50.68 11.49 19.61
CA ASN A 169 50.75 10.49 18.54
C ASN A 169 51.58 9.25 18.91
N GLY A 170 51.50 8.79 20.16
CA GLY A 170 52.23 7.60 20.61
C GLY A 170 53.65 7.85 21.09
N SER A 171 54.20 9.05 20.96
CA SER A 171 55.59 9.36 21.38
C SER A 171 55.78 9.37 22.90
N GLY A 172 54.71 9.56 23.66
CA GLY A 172 54.78 9.78 25.11
C GLY A 172 55.27 11.18 25.50
N ARG A 173 55.55 12.07 24.54
CA ARG A 173 56.07 13.42 24.79
C ARG A 173 55.23 14.52 24.10
N ASN A 174 55.24 15.74 24.65
CA ASN A 174 54.59 16.90 24.02
C ASN A 174 55.54 17.57 23.00
N PHE A 175 55.09 18.65 22.34
CA PHE A 175 55.92 19.42 21.40
C PHE A 175 57.20 20.01 22.02
N SER A 176 57.18 20.27 23.34
CA SER A 176 58.33 20.75 24.11
C SER A 176 59.25 19.63 24.61
N ASN A 177 59.05 18.38 24.15
CA ASN A 177 59.79 17.18 24.54
C ASN A 177 59.64 16.74 26.00
N GLU A 178 58.65 17.28 26.72
CA GLU A 178 58.30 16.90 28.10
C GLU A 178 57.34 15.72 28.13
N GLN A 179 57.23 15.06 29.28
CA GLN A 179 56.31 13.94 29.48
C GLN A 179 54.87 14.34 29.16
N CYS A 180 54.23 13.63 28.23
CA CYS A 180 52.84 13.89 27.88
C CYS A 180 51.93 13.55 29.08
N LEU A 181 51.29 14.58 29.65
CA LEU A 181 50.43 14.47 30.84
C LEU A 181 49.23 13.53 30.60
N THR A 182 48.64 13.56 29.41
CA THR A 182 47.44 12.76 29.09
C THR A 182 47.69 11.25 29.07
N CYS A 183 48.90 10.82 28.68
CA CYS A 183 49.26 9.40 28.68
C CYS A 183 50.28 9.03 29.76
N GLY A 184 50.66 9.99 30.63
CA GLY A 184 51.69 9.80 31.64
C GLY A 184 53.03 9.32 31.06
N GLY A 185 53.39 9.75 29.85
CA GLY A 185 54.63 9.31 29.18
C GLY A 185 54.57 7.96 28.46
N THR A 186 53.47 7.21 28.56
CA THR A 186 53.39 5.85 28.00
C THR A 186 53.07 5.81 26.50
N GLY A 187 52.71 6.94 25.90
CA GLY A 187 52.26 7.03 24.50
C GLY A 187 50.87 6.42 24.24
N ARG A 188 50.23 5.82 25.25
CA ARG A 188 48.93 5.16 25.11
C ARG A 188 47.96 5.60 26.20
N VAL A 189 46.67 5.62 25.87
CA VAL A 189 45.60 5.94 26.82
C VAL A 189 44.61 4.78 26.90
N VAL A 190 43.86 4.72 28.00
CA VAL A 190 42.75 3.76 28.13
C VAL A 190 41.80 3.95 26.94
N CYS A 191 41.50 2.87 26.24
CA CYS A 191 40.61 2.93 25.10
C CYS A 191 39.20 3.29 25.58
N SER A 192 38.73 4.48 25.22
CA SER A 192 37.40 4.97 25.60
C SER A 192 36.25 4.13 25.04
N LEU A 193 36.48 3.44 23.91
CA LEU A 193 35.45 2.62 23.26
C LEU A 193 35.14 1.32 24.01
N CYS A 194 36.12 0.76 24.72
CA CYS A 194 35.93 -0.46 25.54
C CYS A 194 36.20 -0.24 27.04
N GLY A 195 36.43 0.99 27.47
CA GLY A 195 36.74 1.32 28.86
C GLY A 195 37.97 0.60 29.40
N GLY A 196 38.96 0.28 28.54
CA GLY A 196 40.16 -0.46 28.97
C GLY A 196 40.06 -1.98 28.88
N MET A 197 38.88 -2.54 28.60
CA MET A 197 38.65 -3.99 28.68
C MET A 197 39.19 -4.78 27.47
N GLY A 198 39.56 -4.11 26.38
CA GLY A 198 40.00 -4.77 25.14
C GLY A 198 38.87 -5.46 24.35
N SER A 199 37.70 -5.64 24.95
CA SER A 199 36.52 -6.23 24.32
C SER A 199 35.26 -5.43 24.64
N ARG A 200 34.21 -5.62 23.86
CA ARG A 200 32.88 -5.06 24.12
C ARG A 200 31.85 -6.17 24.19
N VAL A 201 30.78 -5.95 24.95
CA VAL A 201 29.63 -6.83 24.95
C VAL A 201 29.09 -6.93 23.52
N CYS A 202 28.86 -8.15 23.04
CA CYS A 202 28.33 -8.38 21.71
C CYS A 202 26.91 -7.79 21.63
N SER A 203 26.66 -6.91 20.66
CA SER A 203 25.35 -6.28 20.46
C SER A 203 24.29 -7.27 19.97
N THR A 204 24.68 -8.25 19.16
CA THR A 204 23.76 -9.24 18.56
C THR A 204 23.15 -10.17 19.61
N CYS A 205 23.95 -10.68 20.55
CA CYS A 205 23.49 -11.59 21.61
C CYS A 205 23.43 -10.94 23.00
N GLN A 206 23.72 -9.64 23.09
CA GLN A 206 23.68 -8.87 24.34
C GLN A 206 24.48 -9.52 25.49
N GLY A 207 25.66 -10.07 25.17
CA GLY A 207 26.52 -10.71 26.18
C GLY A 207 26.28 -12.20 26.43
N LYS A 208 25.22 -12.79 25.88
CA LYS A 208 24.82 -14.18 26.18
C LYS A 208 25.63 -15.23 25.44
N GLY A 209 26.28 -14.87 24.34
CA GLY A 209 26.95 -15.82 23.45
C GLY A 209 25.99 -16.74 22.68
N GLN A 210 24.69 -16.64 22.94
CA GLN A 210 23.66 -17.52 22.37
C GLN A 210 22.53 -16.69 21.76
N LEU A 211 21.96 -17.22 20.68
CA LEU A 211 20.80 -16.67 19.98
C LEU A 211 19.70 -17.73 19.94
N LEU A 212 18.47 -17.32 20.17
CA LEU A 212 17.31 -18.10 19.80
C LEU A 212 17.08 -17.90 18.30
N CYS A 213 16.98 -18.98 17.55
CA CYS A 213 16.73 -19.00 16.11
C CYS A 213 15.42 -19.72 15.83
N PHE A 214 14.54 -19.10 15.05
CA PHE A 214 13.20 -19.61 14.76
C PHE A 214 12.73 -19.16 13.38
N LEU A 215 11.74 -19.87 12.82
CA LEU A 215 11.06 -19.43 11.60
C LEU A 215 9.90 -18.49 11.94
N LYS A 216 9.75 -17.44 11.14
CA LYS A 216 8.58 -16.57 11.13
C LYS A 216 7.73 -16.85 9.89
N LEU A 217 6.43 -16.86 10.08
CA LEU A 217 5.45 -16.77 9.01
C LEU A 217 5.05 -15.29 8.84
N LYS A 218 5.30 -14.74 7.65
CA LYS A 218 4.88 -13.41 7.24
C LYS A 218 3.62 -13.54 6.39
N ILE A 219 2.53 -12.94 6.87
CA ILE A 219 1.23 -12.97 6.21
C ILE A 219 0.91 -11.55 5.76
N LYS A 220 0.50 -11.41 4.51
CA LYS A 220 0.08 -10.13 3.93
C LYS A 220 -1.31 -10.29 3.35
N TRP A 221 -2.25 -9.51 3.90
CA TRP A 221 -3.55 -9.29 3.32
C TRP A 221 -3.53 -8.01 2.48
N LYS A 222 -4.07 -8.09 1.28
CA LYS A 222 -4.09 -6.96 0.35
C LYS A 222 -5.43 -6.86 -0.36
N ASN A 223 -6.00 -5.66 -0.40
CA ASN A 223 -7.13 -5.33 -1.25
C ASN A 223 -6.62 -4.88 -2.62
N ASN A 224 -6.81 -5.71 -3.64
CA ASN A 224 -6.43 -5.38 -5.01
C ASN A 224 -7.64 -4.79 -5.72
N ILE A 225 -7.54 -3.53 -6.14
CA ILE A 225 -8.66 -2.76 -6.69
C ILE A 225 -8.43 -2.56 -8.18
N ARG A 226 -9.42 -2.95 -8.98
CA ARG A 226 -9.49 -2.67 -10.42
C ARG A 226 -10.68 -1.76 -10.68
N VAL A 227 -10.40 -0.54 -11.14
CA VAL A 227 -11.42 0.44 -11.50
C VAL A 227 -11.43 0.62 -13.02
N THR A 228 -12.62 0.64 -13.60
CA THR A 228 -12.83 1.01 -15.00
C THR A 228 -13.95 2.02 -15.08
N VAL A 229 -13.66 3.19 -15.64
CA VAL A 229 -14.66 4.20 -15.96
C VAL A 229 -15.02 4.06 -17.44
N VAL A 230 -16.31 3.94 -17.73
CA VAL A 230 -16.78 3.82 -19.12
C VAL A 230 -16.64 5.18 -19.81
N ASP A 231 -15.96 5.22 -20.95
CA ASP A 231 -15.96 6.41 -21.80
C ASP A 231 -17.19 6.40 -22.70
N LYS A 232 -18.00 7.46 -22.62
CA LYS A 232 -19.13 7.68 -23.52
C LYS A 232 -18.75 8.50 -24.76
N HIS A 233 -17.48 8.85 -24.90
CA HIS A 233 -16.94 9.73 -25.94
C HIS A 233 -17.70 11.06 -26.03
N SER A 234 -18.10 11.60 -24.86
CA SER A 234 -18.92 12.81 -24.73
C SER A 234 -18.17 14.12 -25.00
N GLY A 235 -16.84 14.04 -25.17
CA GLY A 235 -15.93 15.19 -25.18
C GLY A 235 -15.53 15.68 -23.77
N PHE A 236 -15.99 15.00 -22.72
CA PHE A 236 -15.57 15.24 -21.34
C PHE A 236 -14.23 14.54 -21.02
N PRO A 237 -13.27 15.19 -20.34
CA PRO A 237 -12.02 14.52 -19.95
C PRO A 237 -12.23 13.49 -18.83
N ILE A 238 -11.99 12.21 -19.13
CA ILE A 238 -12.25 11.07 -18.22
C ILE A 238 -11.45 11.16 -16.92
N ASP A 239 -10.26 11.77 -16.94
CA ASP A 239 -9.39 11.94 -15.78
C ASP A 239 -10.06 12.76 -14.65
N HIS A 240 -11.04 13.60 -14.98
CA HIS A 240 -11.86 14.28 -13.98
C HIS A 240 -12.84 13.33 -13.27
N LEU A 241 -13.24 12.23 -13.92
CA LEU A 241 -14.15 11.23 -13.35
C LEU A 241 -13.46 10.43 -12.25
N GLU A 242 -12.14 10.33 -12.19
CA GLU A 242 -11.45 9.63 -11.09
C GLU A 242 -11.57 10.35 -9.74
N LYS A 243 -11.91 11.65 -9.76
CA LYS A 243 -11.89 12.55 -8.58
C LYS A 243 -13.28 12.91 -8.06
N VAL A 244 -14.30 12.18 -8.48
CA VAL A 244 -15.70 12.41 -8.09
C VAL A 244 -16.33 11.12 -7.62
N THR A 245 -17.35 11.23 -6.79
CA THR A 245 -18.18 10.09 -6.40
C THR A 245 -19.38 9.95 -7.32
N GLY A 246 -19.94 8.74 -7.35
CA GLY A 246 -21.16 8.42 -8.05
C GLY A 246 -22.20 7.80 -7.10
N GLU A 247 -23.38 7.53 -7.60
CA GLU A 247 -24.43 6.80 -6.90
C GLU A 247 -24.22 5.29 -7.08
N ASN A 248 -24.18 4.52 -5.99
CA ASN A 248 -24.03 3.07 -6.07
C ASN A 248 -25.33 2.43 -6.58
N LEU A 249 -25.27 1.83 -7.78
CA LEU A 249 -26.40 1.11 -8.38
C LEU A 249 -26.37 -0.39 -8.06
N PHE A 250 -25.17 -0.94 -7.94
CA PHE A 250 -24.98 -2.37 -7.77
C PHE A 250 -23.83 -2.64 -6.81
N THR A 251 -24.03 -3.63 -5.95
CA THR A 251 -23.01 -4.23 -5.10
C THR A 251 -23.26 -5.72 -5.04
N ASP A 252 -22.23 -6.50 -5.35
CA ASP A 252 -22.22 -7.95 -5.21
C ASP A 252 -20.93 -8.36 -4.51
N MET A 253 -21.03 -9.34 -3.62
CA MET A 253 -19.94 -9.78 -2.76
C MET A 253 -20.01 -11.28 -2.55
N ASN A 254 -18.94 -11.98 -2.96
CA ASN A 254 -18.81 -13.42 -2.85
C ASN A 254 -17.31 -13.78 -2.76
N GLN A 255 -16.97 -15.03 -2.42
CA GLN A 255 -15.57 -15.47 -2.40
C GLN A 255 -14.92 -15.27 -3.77
N LEU A 256 -15.62 -15.73 -4.82
CA LEU A 256 -15.36 -15.40 -6.21
C LEU A 256 -16.64 -14.84 -6.82
N VAL A 257 -16.59 -13.62 -7.34
CA VAL A 257 -17.75 -13.01 -8.00
C VAL A 257 -17.83 -13.47 -9.45
N ASN A 258 -19.06 -13.62 -9.96
CA ASN A 258 -19.28 -13.84 -11.38
C ASN A 258 -19.24 -12.51 -12.14
N PRO A 259 -18.75 -12.48 -13.40
CA PRO A 259 -18.88 -11.29 -14.23
C PRO A 259 -20.34 -10.83 -14.34
N VAL A 260 -20.54 -9.52 -14.34
CA VAL A 260 -21.86 -8.93 -14.61
C VAL A 260 -22.16 -9.11 -16.09
N VAL A 261 -23.28 -9.78 -16.41
CA VAL A 261 -23.67 -10.11 -17.79
C VAL A 261 -24.97 -9.42 -18.26
N SER A 262 -25.75 -8.88 -17.32
CA SER A 262 -27.09 -8.36 -17.60
C SER A 262 -27.23 -6.87 -17.31
N PHE A 263 -26.12 -6.13 -17.18
CA PHE A 263 -26.20 -4.69 -17.03
C PHE A 263 -26.59 -4.05 -18.38
N PRO A 264 -27.45 -3.01 -18.41
CA PRO A 264 -27.91 -2.40 -19.66
C PRO A 264 -26.79 -1.84 -20.54
N ASP A 265 -25.68 -1.43 -19.93
CA ASP A 265 -24.50 -0.96 -20.63
C ASP A 265 -23.48 -2.10 -20.84
N ASN A 266 -23.36 -2.55 -22.09
CA ASN A 266 -22.42 -3.62 -22.46
C ASN A 266 -20.96 -3.29 -22.13
N ALA A 267 -20.57 -2.01 -22.07
CA ALA A 267 -19.21 -1.64 -21.68
C ALA A 267 -18.93 -1.99 -20.22
N VAL A 268 -19.94 -1.93 -19.35
CA VAL A 268 -19.83 -2.35 -17.95
C VAL A 268 -19.70 -3.87 -17.85
N ASN A 269 -20.50 -4.62 -18.62
CA ASN A 269 -20.39 -6.09 -18.68
C ASN A 269 -18.98 -6.52 -19.12
N ALA A 270 -18.45 -5.90 -20.18
CA ALA A 270 -17.10 -6.18 -20.68
C ALA A 270 -16.02 -5.80 -19.65
N ALA A 271 -16.17 -4.66 -18.95
CA ALA A 271 -15.25 -4.26 -17.89
C ALA A 271 -15.23 -5.25 -16.72
N SER A 272 -16.40 -5.76 -16.33
CA SER A 272 -16.54 -6.78 -15.30
C SER A 272 -15.88 -8.09 -15.71
N GLU A 273 -16.15 -8.58 -16.92
CA GLU A 273 -15.55 -9.81 -17.46
C GLU A 273 -14.02 -9.71 -17.54
N ALA A 274 -13.50 -8.57 -18.00
CA ALA A 274 -12.06 -8.34 -18.07
C ALA A 274 -11.42 -8.31 -16.68
N ALA A 275 -12.00 -7.58 -15.72
CA ALA A 275 -11.46 -7.44 -14.37
C ALA A 275 -11.47 -8.77 -13.60
N VAL A 276 -12.56 -9.54 -13.66
CA VAL A 276 -12.66 -10.84 -13.01
C VAL A 276 -11.62 -11.81 -13.58
N ARG A 277 -11.49 -11.86 -14.91
CA ARG A 277 -10.49 -12.72 -15.58
C ARG A 277 -9.07 -12.32 -15.24
N GLU A 278 -8.77 -11.02 -15.25
CA GLU A 278 -7.46 -10.46 -14.91
C GLU A 278 -7.07 -10.84 -13.48
N HIS A 279 -7.94 -10.59 -12.50
CA HIS A 279 -7.68 -10.93 -11.11
C HIS A 279 -7.57 -12.44 -10.87
N GLN A 280 -8.40 -13.25 -11.53
CA GLN A 280 -8.28 -14.70 -11.46
C GLN A 280 -6.92 -15.18 -11.98
N ALA A 281 -6.49 -14.69 -13.14
CA ALA A 281 -5.19 -15.03 -13.71
C ALA A 281 -4.02 -14.55 -12.84
N GLN A 282 -4.14 -13.35 -12.25
CA GLN A 282 -3.07 -12.75 -11.46
C GLN A 282 -2.91 -13.38 -10.08
N PHE A 283 -4.00 -13.76 -9.40
CA PHE A 283 -3.95 -14.11 -7.98
C PHE A 283 -4.15 -15.59 -7.67
N SER A 284 -4.87 -16.36 -8.51
CA SER A 284 -5.26 -17.74 -8.18
C SER A 284 -4.09 -18.69 -7.86
N THR A 285 -2.91 -18.45 -8.42
CA THR A 285 -1.73 -19.32 -8.24
C THR A 285 -0.79 -18.85 -7.14
N THR A 286 -0.78 -17.55 -6.82
CA THR A 286 0.19 -16.95 -5.88
C THR A 286 -0.41 -16.55 -4.55
N CYS A 287 -1.74 -16.38 -4.48
CA CYS A 287 -2.46 -15.87 -3.32
C CYS A 287 -3.75 -16.65 -3.08
N ARG A 288 -4.17 -16.78 -1.82
CA ARG A 288 -5.52 -17.23 -1.49
C ARG A 288 -6.48 -16.05 -1.66
N ILE A 289 -7.48 -16.16 -2.52
CA ILE A 289 -8.57 -15.19 -2.62
C ILE A 289 -9.55 -15.46 -1.49
N LEU A 290 -9.74 -14.48 -0.61
CA LEU A 290 -10.62 -14.61 0.56
C LEU A 290 -12.02 -14.08 0.28
N GLN A 291 -12.11 -12.95 -0.44
CA GLN A 291 -13.38 -12.32 -0.79
C GLN A 291 -13.19 -11.39 -1.99
N GLN A 292 -14.20 -11.34 -2.85
CA GLN A 292 -14.34 -10.32 -3.88
C GLN A 292 -15.58 -9.48 -3.64
N ARG A 293 -15.49 -8.20 -3.99
CA ARG A 293 -16.62 -7.27 -4.02
C ARG A 293 -16.57 -6.52 -5.33
N GLN A 294 -17.69 -6.51 -6.04
CA GLN A 294 -17.83 -5.71 -7.25
C GLN A 294 -18.94 -4.68 -7.09
N THR A 295 -18.71 -3.49 -7.60
CA THR A 295 -19.67 -2.38 -7.55
C THR A 295 -19.81 -1.71 -8.90
N ILE A 296 -21.01 -1.18 -9.16
CA ILE A 296 -21.28 -0.29 -10.29
C ILE A 296 -21.81 1.01 -9.72
N GLU A 297 -21.10 2.10 -9.99
CA GLU A 297 -21.51 3.46 -9.64
C GLU A 297 -21.96 4.19 -10.90
N LEU A 298 -23.09 4.89 -10.82
CA LEU A 298 -23.50 5.90 -11.79
C LEU A 298 -22.81 7.22 -11.46
N ILE A 299 -22.08 7.78 -12.43
CA ILE A 299 -21.54 9.13 -12.33
C ILE A 299 -22.41 10.04 -13.19
N PRO A 300 -23.17 10.95 -12.57
CA PRO A 300 -23.90 11.98 -13.31
C PRO A 300 -22.93 12.84 -14.10
N VAL A 301 -23.22 13.06 -15.37
CA VAL A 301 -22.49 13.99 -16.23
C VAL A 301 -23.51 14.66 -17.13
N THR A 302 -23.66 15.97 -17.02
CA THR A 302 -24.56 16.75 -17.85
C THR A 302 -23.75 17.74 -18.67
N ARG A 303 -23.88 17.67 -19.99
CA ARG A 303 -23.35 18.68 -20.91
C ARG A 303 -24.39 19.78 -21.07
N VAL A 304 -24.01 20.98 -20.67
CA VAL A 304 -24.87 22.15 -20.75
C VAL A 304 -24.41 23.01 -21.91
N HIS A 305 -25.31 23.27 -22.85
CA HIS A 305 -25.15 24.27 -23.88
C HIS A 305 -25.89 25.54 -23.48
N TYR A 306 -25.22 26.67 -23.62
CA TYR A 306 -25.80 27.96 -23.33
C TYR A 306 -25.32 29.01 -24.33
N SER A 307 -26.13 30.06 -24.47
CA SER A 307 -25.77 31.25 -25.22
C SER A 307 -25.52 32.43 -24.29
N TRP A 308 -24.51 33.22 -24.60
CA TRP A 308 -24.23 34.48 -23.93
C TRP A 308 -23.64 35.48 -24.92
N LYS A 309 -24.24 36.67 -25.03
CA LYS A 309 -23.88 37.69 -26.04
C LYS A 309 -23.72 37.11 -27.45
N GLU A 310 -24.73 36.36 -27.90
CA GLU A 310 -24.81 35.76 -29.25
C GLU A 310 -23.75 34.68 -29.55
N LYS A 311 -22.92 34.29 -28.57
CA LYS A 311 -21.96 33.19 -28.69
C LYS A 311 -22.46 31.97 -27.95
N THR A 312 -22.24 30.80 -28.53
CA THR A 312 -22.56 29.50 -27.93
C THR A 312 -21.36 28.98 -27.16
N HIS A 313 -21.64 28.42 -25.99
CA HIS A 313 -20.64 27.92 -25.06
C HIS A 313 -21.11 26.61 -24.44
N ILE A 314 -20.15 25.82 -23.97
CA ILE A 314 -20.41 24.57 -23.26
C ILE A 314 -19.72 24.54 -21.91
N TYR A 315 -20.38 23.90 -20.96
CA TYR A 315 -19.74 23.41 -19.74
C TYR A 315 -20.36 22.06 -19.36
N PHE A 316 -19.69 21.39 -18.43
CA PHE A 316 -20.13 20.12 -17.89
C PHE A 316 -20.35 20.25 -16.40
N VAL A 317 -21.44 19.67 -15.91
CA VAL A 317 -21.67 19.40 -14.49
C VAL A 317 -21.47 17.90 -14.29
N TYR A 318 -20.68 17.48 -13.31
CA TYR A 318 -20.32 16.07 -13.14
C TYR A 318 -20.07 15.65 -11.70
N GLY A 319 -20.28 14.36 -11.44
CA GLY A 319 -20.14 13.77 -10.11
C GLY A 319 -21.35 14.03 -9.21
N ALA A 320 -21.49 13.23 -8.15
CA ALA A 320 -22.50 13.45 -7.11
C ALA A 320 -22.30 14.80 -6.38
N GLU A 321 -21.09 15.37 -6.44
CA GLU A 321 -20.77 16.68 -5.88
C GLU A 321 -21.09 17.85 -6.83
N HIS A 322 -21.64 17.60 -8.01
CA HIS A 322 -21.98 18.60 -9.04
C HIS A 322 -20.81 19.54 -9.40
N LYS A 323 -19.61 19.00 -9.57
CA LYS A 323 -18.44 19.78 -10.00
C LYS A 323 -18.63 20.32 -11.40
N VAL A 324 -17.99 21.44 -11.70
CA VAL A 324 -18.07 22.09 -13.01
C VAL A 324 -16.74 22.05 -13.74
N TYR A 325 -16.82 21.66 -15.02
CA TYR A 325 -15.71 21.73 -15.96
C TYR A 325 -16.10 22.56 -17.18
N THR A 326 -15.26 23.52 -17.55
CA THR A 326 -15.38 24.28 -18.80
C THR A 326 -13.99 24.63 -19.30
N LYS A 327 -13.77 24.45 -20.60
CA LYS A 327 -12.50 24.79 -21.25
C LYS A 327 -12.38 26.31 -21.47
N ASP A 328 -13.45 26.91 -21.99
CA ASP A 328 -13.45 28.27 -22.52
C ASP A 328 -14.54 29.13 -21.87
N TYR A 329 -14.29 29.54 -20.62
CA TYR A 329 -15.17 30.49 -19.93
C TYR A 329 -15.20 31.87 -20.65
N PRO A 330 -16.37 32.49 -20.89
CA PRO A 330 -16.50 33.63 -21.81
C PRO A 330 -15.80 34.93 -21.38
N VAL A 331 -15.71 35.19 -20.07
CA VAL A 331 -15.12 36.42 -19.53
C VAL A 331 -14.07 36.09 -18.49
N LYS A 332 -12.81 36.07 -18.94
CA LYS A 332 -11.61 35.95 -18.11
C LYS A 332 -10.94 37.32 -18.01
N CYS A 333 -10.53 37.74 -16.82
CA CYS A 333 -9.73 38.94 -16.61
C CYS A 333 -8.39 38.78 -17.34
N CYS A 334 -7.90 39.84 -18.00
CA CYS A 334 -6.67 39.81 -18.80
C CYS A 334 -5.37 39.59 -17.99
N CYS A 335 -5.46 39.41 -16.66
CA CYS A 335 -4.32 39.36 -15.75
C CYS A 335 -3.67 37.98 -15.61
N CYS A 336 -4.18 36.93 -16.26
CA CYS A 336 -3.67 35.55 -16.12
C CYS A 336 -3.42 34.85 -17.46
N SER A 337 -2.79 35.54 -18.40
CA SER A 337 -2.08 34.90 -19.51
C SER A 337 -0.70 34.51 -19.00
N ILE A 338 -0.51 33.25 -18.58
CA ILE A 338 0.81 32.66 -18.27
C ILE A 338 0.80 31.29 -18.97
N LEU A 339 1.47 31.21 -20.13
CA LEU A 339 2.82 30.65 -20.36
C LEU A 339 2.84 29.12 -20.35
#